data_AF-A0A821Z7K2-F1
#
_entry.id   AF-A0A821Z7K2-F1
#
_cell.length_a   1.000
_cell.length_b   1.000
_cell.length_c   1.000
_cell.angle_alpha   90.00
_cell.angle_beta   90.00
_cell.angle_gamma   90.00
#
_symmetry.space_group_name_H-M   'P 1'
#
loop_
_entity.id
_entity.type
_entity.pdbx_description
1 polymer ?
#
loop_
_entity_poly.entity_id
_entity_poly.type
_entity_poly.pdbx_seq_one_letter_code
_entity_poly.pdbx_strand_id
1 'polypeptide(L)'
;CRFGHFCTKFHDEKHLSEENHPFLQPCSFTPFHCRQYNSFGEAKDTKTLGIDVQNHCFHYSHVCRYGRQCRDKSDIHWKTTIHIARNICSFGDKCAKTYDEDHLNSFSHPGIADIRLLCSYPTYKCRDRRKPEHIIEYRHHGGYDNSGVIGCFGQNHKIDFVKNQERIIQTINTYVKDTHSKQLSVSLEVQKWVKGLQPIHRCSKLIFESILVHGHVMSRDHMENLKRSYFAAQAVQEHKRVRGIFDRYKMAPIEDNAKEYIKAIVSLEYGKKYAAGDTTASGGSDDNDDVIRRKERILHTLIKPDELNIIKQCAIDIAEASWNLHKAPTGIKYETDKALGTDKHVFSILGPHLGHYYGDIIL
;
A
#
# COMPACT_ATOMS: atom_id res chain seq x y z
N CYS A 1 -1.76 -29.57 11.03
CA CYS A 1 -0.96 -28.38 11.33
C CYS A 1 -0.51 -28.34 12.78
N ARG A 2 0.80 -28.20 13.01
CA ARG A 2 1.39 -28.14 14.36
C ARG A 2 0.90 -26.97 15.20
N PHE A 3 0.36 -25.94 14.56
CA PHE A 3 -0.16 -24.74 15.22
C PHE A 3 -1.66 -24.81 15.50
N GLY A 4 -2.39 -25.81 14.97
CA GLY A 4 -3.83 -25.99 15.21
C GLY A 4 -4.64 -24.70 15.00
N HIS A 5 -5.40 -24.28 16.02
CA HIS A 5 -6.18 -23.03 16.01
C HIS A 5 -5.34 -21.76 15.89
N PHE A 6 -4.03 -21.84 16.12
CA PHE A 6 -3.10 -20.70 16.11
C PHE A 6 -2.33 -20.58 14.79
N CYS A 7 -2.73 -21.34 13.76
CA CYS A 7 -2.07 -21.29 12.47
C CYS A 7 -2.20 -19.89 11.85
N THR A 8 -1.08 -19.28 11.48
CA THR A 8 -1.03 -17.99 10.75
C THR A 8 -1.11 -18.15 9.23
N LYS A 9 -0.97 -19.38 8.72
CA LYS A 9 -1.05 -19.74 7.29
C LYS A 9 -2.46 -20.13 6.85
N PHE A 10 -3.48 -19.57 7.49
CA PHE A 10 -4.89 -19.91 7.23
C PHE A 10 -5.44 -19.35 5.92
N HIS A 11 -4.65 -18.61 5.14
CA HIS A 11 -4.98 -18.20 3.77
C HIS A 11 -4.13 -18.92 2.71
N ASP A 12 -3.21 -19.80 3.12
CA ASP A 12 -2.41 -20.60 2.21
C ASP A 12 -3.19 -21.89 1.86
N GLU A 13 -3.84 -21.90 0.69
CA GLU A 13 -4.65 -23.03 0.23
C GLU A 13 -3.86 -24.34 0.18
N LYS A 14 -2.58 -24.27 -0.21
CA LYS A 14 -1.72 -25.45 -0.23
C LYS A 14 -1.54 -25.98 1.18
N HIS A 15 -1.18 -25.11 2.13
CA HIS A 15 -1.06 -25.49 3.54
C HIS A 15 -2.37 -26.04 4.13
N LEU A 16 -3.52 -25.43 3.81
CA LEU A 16 -4.83 -25.92 4.26
C LEU A 16 -5.20 -27.28 3.65
N SER A 17 -4.77 -27.56 2.42
CA SER A 17 -5.02 -28.84 1.75
C SER A 17 -4.10 -29.96 2.22
N GLU A 18 -2.87 -29.61 2.62
CA GLU A 18 -1.83 -30.57 3.03
C GLU A 18 -1.84 -30.86 4.53
N GLU A 19 -2.43 -29.98 5.34
CA GLU A 19 -2.42 -30.09 6.79
C GLU A 19 -3.82 -30.02 7.38
N ASN A 20 -4.12 -30.87 8.36
CA ASN A 20 -5.39 -30.80 9.09
C ASN A 20 -5.41 -29.66 10.10
N HIS A 21 -6.53 -28.93 10.16
CA HIS A 21 -6.80 -27.89 11.16
C HIS A 21 -8.07 -28.20 11.94
N PRO A 22 -8.16 -27.75 13.20
CA PRO A 22 -9.35 -27.95 14.04
C PRO A 22 -10.45 -26.89 13.81
N PHE A 23 -10.26 -26.00 12.83
CA PHE A 23 -11.21 -25.00 12.40
C PHE A 23 -11.74 -25.31 10.99
N LEU A 24 -12.89 -24.72 10.63
CA LEU A 24 -13.49 -24.83 9.29
C LEU A 24 -12.71 -24.02 8.24
N GLN A 25 -13.11 -24.13 6.98
CA GLN A 25 -12.51 -23.34 5.91
C GLN A 25 -12.51 -21.84 6.28
N PRO A 26 -11.35 -21.16 6.26
CA PRO A 26 -11.29 -19.75 6.62
C PRO A 26 -12.08 -18.88 5.64
N CYS A 27 -12.82 -17.90 6.16
CA CYS A 27 -13.49 -16.90 5.34
C CYS A 27 -12.45 -16.07 4.58
N SER A 28 -12.60 -15.92 3.27
CA SER A 28 -11.67 -15.14 2.42
C SER A 28 -11.53 -13.67 2.84
N PHE A 29 -12.49 -13.15 3.62
CA PHE A 29 -12.49 -11.77 4.11
C PHE A 29 -12.06 -11.64 5.59
N THR A 30 -11.71 -12.74 6.25
CA THR A 30 -11.17 -12.69 7.61
C THR A 30 -9.71 -12.17 7.58
N PRO A 31 -9.29 -11.30 8.52
CA PRO A 31 -10.03 -10.88 9.72
C PRO A 31 -10.81 -9.59 9.64
N PHE A 32 -10.51 -8.68 8.70
CA PHE A 32 -11.00 -7.30 8.79
C PHE A 32 -12.23 -7.00 7.92
N HIS A 33 -12.47 -7.77 6.86
CA HIS A 33 -13.37 -7.38 5.78
C HIS A 33 -14.65 -8.21 5.69
N CYS A 34 -14.87 -9.16 6.61
CA CYS A 34 -16.10 -9.93 6.63
C CYS A 34 -17.22 -9.17 7.34
N ARG A 35 -18.10 -8.52 6.56
CA ARG A 35 -19.25 -7.77 7.10
C ARG A 35 -20.16 -8.64 7.97
N GLN A 36 -20.41 -9.88 7.54
CA GLN A 36 -21.24 -10.83 8.31
C GLN A 36 -20.62 -11.11 9.68
N TYR A 37 -19.30 -11.34 9.75
CA TYR A 37 -18.63 -11.60 11.02
C TYR A 37 -18.56 -10.38 11.93
N ASN A 38 -18.40 -9.18 11.36
CA ASN A 38 -18.48 -7.95 12.15
C ASN A 38 -19.88 -7.80 12.78
N SER A 39 -20.94 -7.99 12.00
CA SER A 39 -22.32 -8.01 12.53
C SER A 39 -22.52 -9.12 13.57
N PHE A 40 -21.89 -10.28 13.38
CA PHE A 40 -21.95 -11.38 14.33
C PHE A 40 -21.27 -11.03 15.66
N GLY A 41 -20.10 -10.40 15.62
CA GLY A 41 -19.36 -9.96 16.81
C GLY A 41 -19.98 -8.77 17.55
N GLU A 42 -20.81 -7.97 16.88
CA GLU A 42 -21.53 -6.84 17.47
C GLU A 42 -22.87 -7.26 18.13
N ALA A 43 -23.39 -8.46 17.82
CA ALA A 43 -24.67 -8.92 18.30
C ALA A 43 -24.63 -9.33 19.78
N LYS A 44 -25.54 -8.79 20.59
CA LYS A 44 -25.75 -9.25 21.98
C LYS A 44 -26.33 -10.67 22.05
N ASP A 45 -27.14 -11.03 21.06
CA ASP A 45 -27.70 -12.37 20.90
C ASP A 45 -27.62 -12.80 19.43
N THR A 46 -26.85 -13.84 19.16
CA THR A 46 -26.65 -14.40 17.81
C THR A 46 -27.95 -14.88 17.16
N LYS A 47 -28.99 -15.21 17.94
CA LYS A 47 -30.29 -15.65 17.41
C LYS A 47 -31.07 -14.51 16.75
N THR A 48 -30.73 -13.26 17.04
CA THR A 48 -31.37 -12.07 16.45
C THR A 48 -30.79 -11.68 15.10
N LEU A 49 -29.69 -12.30 14.68
CA LEU A 49 -29.04 -12.04 13.41
C LEU A 49 -29.80 -12.70 12.26
N GLY A 50 -29.76 -12.06 11.08
CA GLY A 50 -30.30 -12.66 9.85
C GLY A 50 -29.68 -14.03 9.56
N ILE A 51 -30.49 -14.92 8.98
CA ILE A 51 -30.09 -16.32 8.71
C ILE A 51 -28.79 -16.41 7.90
N ASP A 52 -28.57 -15.48 6.97
CA ASP A 52 -27.36 -15.43 6.14
C ASP A 52 -26.10 -15.14 6.94
N VAL A 53 -26.19 -14.31 7.99
CA VAL A 53 -25.06 -13.99 8.87
C VAL A 53 -24.69 -15.20 9.72
N GLN A 54 -25.70 -15.85 10.29
CA GLN A 54 -25.51 -17.08 11.07
C GLN A 54 -24.89 -18.18 10.20
N ASN A 55 -25.50 -18.46 9.04
CA ASN A 55 -25.01 -19.46 8.11
C ASN A 55 -23.57 -19.20 7.71
N HIS A 56 -23.21 -17.96 7.36
CA HIS A 56 -21.84 -17.62 7.02
C HIS A 56 -20.85 -17.91 8.16
N CYS A 57 -21.16 -17.48 9.37
CA CYS A 57 -20.26 -17.61 10.53
C CYS A 57 -20.20 -19.04 11.09
N PHE A 58 -21.15 -19.91 10.73
CA PHE A 58 -21.12 -21.33 11.06
C PHE A 58 -20.47 -22.20 9.97
N HIS A 59 -20.39 -21.73 8.72
CA HIS A 59 -19.75 -22.46 7.62
C HIS A 59 -18.28 -22.09 7.42
N TYR A 60 -17.91 -20.85 7.72
CA TYR A 60 -16.55 -20.37 7.57
C TYR A 60 -15.93 -20.03 8.91
N SER A 61 -14.62 -20.24 9.03
CA SER A 61 -13.87 -19.80 10.18
C SER A 61 -13.36 -18.37 10.04
N HIS A 62 -13.35 -17.66 11.17
CA HIS A 62 -12.88 -16.28 11.25
C HIS A 62 -11.85 -16.12 12.35
N VAL A 63 -10.95 -15.17 12.20
CA VAL A 63 -10.02 -14.87 13.28
C VAL A 63 -10.77 -14.27 14.46
N CYS A 64 -10.63 -14.91 15.63
CA CYS A 64 -11.17 -14.43 16.89
C CYS A 64 -10.58 -13.06 17.22
N ARG A 65 -11.46 -12.11 17.57
CA ARG A 65 -11.07 -10.74 17.88
C ARG A 65 -10.13 -10.61 19.07
N TYR A 66 -10.13 -11.59 19.98
CA TYR A 66 -9.31 -11.60 21.18
C TYR A 66 -8.04 -12.45 21.05
N GLY A 67 -7.84 -13.12 19.91
CA GLY A 67 -6.64 -13.91 19.65
C GLY A 67 -6.26 -14.83 20.81
N ARG A 68 -5.00 -14.78 21.24
CA ARG A 68 -4.53 -15.60 22.38
C ARG A 68 -5.16 -15.26 23.74
N GLN A 69 -5.87 -14.14 23.85
CA GLN A 69 -6.55 -13.70 25.08
C GLN A 69 -8.03 -14.10 25.12
N CYS A 70 -8.52 -14.80 24.10
CA CYS A 70 -9.87 -15.31 24.09
C CYS A 70 -10.16 -16.16 25.33
N ARG A 71 -11.29 -15.87 26.00
CA ARG A 71 -11.77 -16.62 27.17
C ARG A 71 -12.95 -17.52 26.87
N ASP A 72 -13.48 -17.47 25.65
CA ASP A 72 -14.58 -18.32 25.22
C ASP A 72 -14.07 -19.77 25.11
N LYS A 73 -14.76 -20.67 25.81
CA LYS A 73 -14.46 -22.10 25.86
C LYS A 73 -15.52 -22.95 25.16
N SER A 74 -16.48 -22.33 24.49
CA SER A 74 -17.53 -23.04 23.79
C SER A 74 -16.96 -23.79 22.58
N ASP A 75 -17.39 -25.03 22.39
CA ASP A 75 -16.92 -25.87 21.28
C ASP A 75 -17.21 -25.24 19.92
N ILE A 76 -18.35 -24.53 19.83
CA ILE A 76 -18.75 -23.82 18.61
C ILE A 76 -17.72 -22.76 18.26
N HIS A 77 -17.36 -21.89 19.23
CA HIS A 77 -16.37 -20.84 19.02
C HIS A 77 -15.03 -21.42 18.59
N TRP A 78 -14.55 -22.48 19.23
CA TRP A 78 -13.28 -23.10 18.85
C TRP A 78 -13.33 -23.71 17.45
N LYS A 79 -14.45 -24.33 17.04
CA LYS A 79 -14.62 -24.87 15.68
C LYS A 79 -14.72 -23.79 14.59
N THR A 80 -15.31 -22.64 14.91
CA THR A 80 -15.56 -21.57 13.94
C THR A 80 -14.55 -20.44 14.01
N THR A 81 -13.53 -20.51 14.86
CA THR A 81 -12.55 -19.42 14.98
C THR A 81 -11.09 -19.83 14.97
N ILE A 82 -10.27 -18.88 14.51
CA ILE A 82 -8.82 -18.96 14.41
C ILE A 82 -8.24 -17.98 15.42
N HIS A 83 -7.31 -18.42 16.28
CA HIS A 83 -6.75 -17.60 17.34
C HIS A 83 -5.34 -17.17 16.99
N ILE A 84 -5.18 -16.00 16.38
CA ILE A 84 -3.84 -15.48 16.06
C ILE A 84 -3.21 -14.89 17.32
N ALA A 85 -2.02 -15.36 17.66
CA ALA A 85 -1.29 -14.90 18.83
C ALA A 85 -0.42 -13.69 18.48
N ARG A 86 -0.70 -12.54 19.11
CA ARG A 86 0.25 -11.41 19.14
C ARG A 86 1.14 -11.47 20.37
N ASN A 87 2.17 -10.62 20.38
CA ASN A 87 3.05 -10.44 21.52
C ASN A 87 2.26 -9.84 22.69
N ILE A 88 2.41 -10.38 23.89
CA ILE A 88 1.81 -9.75 25.07
C ILE A 88 2.63 -8.51 25.40
N CYS A 89 1.96 -7.37 25.62
CA CYS A 89 2.65 -6.19 26.11
C CYS A 89 3.27 -6.46 27.48
N SER A 90 4.57 -6.18 27.63
CA SER A 90 5.30 -6.34 28.90
C SER A 90 4.73 -5.51 30.04
N PHE A 91 4.02 -4.42 29.73
CA PHE A 91 3.40 -3.52 30.71
C PHE A 91 1.93 -3.86 31.01
N GLY A 92 1.33 -4.84 30.32
CA GLY A 92 -0.01 -5.34 30.60
C GLY A 92 -1.09 -4.25 30.69
N ASP A 93 -1.83 -4.26 31.79
CA ASP A 93 -2.87 -3.29 32.15
C ASP A 93 -2.33 -1.89 32.51
N LYS A 94 -1.06 -1.79 32.91
CA LYS A 94 -0.40 -0.53 33.29
C LYS A 94 0.29 0.17 32.12
N CYS A 95 0.06 -0.28 30.90
CA CYS A 95 0.72 0.29 29.74
C CYS A 95 0.21 1.70 29.43
N ALA A 96 1.14 2.66 29.35
CA ALA A 96 0.82 4.03 29.00
C ALA A 96 0.55 4.24 27.50
N LYS A 97 0.68 3.20 26.66
CA LYS A 97 0.51 3.25 25.20
C LYS A 97 -0.79 2.60 24.71
N THR A 98 -1.80 2.50 25.57
CA THR A 98 -3.12 1.93 25.22
C THR A 98 -3.95 2.81 24.28
N TYR A 99 -3.50 4.03 23.95
CA TYR A 99 -4.13 4.89 22.94
C TYR A 99 -3.29 5.02 21.66
N ASP A 100 -2.15 4.32 21.60
CA ASP A 100 -1.28 4.28 20.44
C ASP A 100 -1.71 3.10 19.54
N GLU A 101 -2.23 3.42 18.36
CA GLU A 101 -2.79 2.44 17.43
C GLU A 101 -1.73 1.45 16.93
N ASP A 102 -0.49 1.90 16.69
CA ASP A 102 0.61 1.04 16.24
C ASP A 102 1.03 0.06 17.33
N HIS A 103 1.07 0.56 18.57
CA HIS A 103 1.32 -0.26 19.74
C HIS A 103 0.23 -1.33 19.91
N LEU A 104 -1.04 -0.95 19.84
CA LEU A 104 -2.18 -1.88 19.96
C LEU A 104 -2.28 -2.87 18.79
N ASN A 105 -1.78 -2.52 17.60
CA ASN A 105 -1.70 -3.47 16.48
C ASN A 105 -0.58 -4.51 16.66
N SER A 106 0.45 -4.19 17.43
CA SER A 106 1.62 -5.04 17.64
C SER A 106 1.52 -5.91 18.90
N PHE A 107 0.80 -5.43 19.92
CA PHE A 107 0.75 -6.07 21.24
C PHE A 107 -0.68 -6.33 21.72
N SER A 108 -0.88 -7.51 22.31
CA SER A 108 -2.11 -7.85 23.02
C SER A 108 -2.13 -7.25 24.42
N HIS A 109 -3.28 -6.70 24.81
CA HIS A 109 -3.54 -6.10 26.12
C HIS A 109 -4.75 -6.75 26.79
N PRO A 110 -4.70 -7.07 28.10
CA PRO A 110 -5.85 -7.63 28.81
C PRO A 110 -7.11 -6.80 28.61
N GLY A 111 -8.16 -7.44 28.07
CA GLY A 111 -9.47 -6.80 27.90
C GLY A 111 -9.58 -5.87 26.69
N ILE A 112 -8.55 -5.75 25.84
CA ILE A 112 -8.61 -5.03 24.57
C ILE A 112 -8.60 -6.08 23.45
N ALA A 113 -9.50 -5.96 22.48
CA ALA A 113 -9.51 -6.86 21.33
C ALA A 113 -8.23 -6.68 20.49
N ASP A 114 -7.59 -7.78 20.07
CA ASP A 114 -6.50 -7.77 19.09
C ASP A 114 -7.02 -7.26 17.73
N ILE A 115 -8.23 -7.66 17.34
CA ILE A 115 -8.91 -7.18 16.13
C ILE A 115 -10.05 -6.25 16.56
N ARG A 116 -9.76 -4.96 16.58
CA ARG A 116 -10.73 -3.89 16.89
C ARG A 116 -11.56 -3.53 15.65
N LEU A 117 -12.82 -3.20 15.88
CA LEU A 117 -13.76 -2.72 14.86
C LEU A 117 -13.34 -1.35 14.36
N LEU A 118 -13.68 -1.04 13.13
CA LEU A 118 -13.37 0.25 12.56
C LEU A 118 -14.33 1.32 13.10
N CYS A 119 -13.80 2.39 13.70
CA CYS A 119 -14.62 3.50 14.14
C CYS A 119 -15.29 4.18 12.93
N SER A 120 -16.60 4.42 13.01
CA SER A 120 -17.37 5.14 11.98
C SER A 120 -16.94 6.60 11.79
N TYR A 121 -16.26 7.18 12.78
CA TYR A 121 -15.75 8.54 12.69
C TYR A 121 -14.26 8.55 12.32
N PRO A 122 -13.83 9.42 11.38
CA PRO A 122 -12.42 9.68 11.17
C PRO A 122 -11.70 10.09 12.47
N THR A 123 -10.42 9.74 12.62
CA THR A 123 -9.62 9.96 13.86
C THR A 123 -9.68 11.38 14.41
N TYR A 124 -9.74 12.37 13.53
CA TYR A 124 -9.79 13.80 13.89
C TYR A 124 -11.20 14.27 14.31
N LYS A 125 -12.24 13.47 14.08
CA LYS A 125 -13.64 13.77 14.44
C LYS A 125 -14.15 12.94 15.62
N CYS A 126 -13.51 11.82 15.94
CA CYS A 126 -13.93 10.98 17.06
C CYS A 126 -13.58 11.63 18.41
N ARG A 127 -14.60 12.06 19.15
CA ARG A 127 -14.46 12.63 20.51
C ARG A 127 -14.16 11.56 21.57
N ASP A 128 -14.56 10.32 21.28
CA ASP A 128 -14.44 9.20 22.21
C ASP A 128 -13.12 8.44 22.05
N ARG A 129 -12.23 8.88 21.15
CA ARG A 129 -11.02 8.14 20.78
C ARG A 129 -10.04 7.83 21.91
N ARG A 130 -10.15 8.53 23.04
CA ARG A 130 -9.33 8.32 24.25
C ARG A 130 -10.10 7.68 25.41
N LYS A 131 -11.39 7.40 25.23
CA LYS A 131 -12.20 6.75 26.26
C LYS A 131 -11.84 5.26 26.32
N PRO A 132 -11.59 4.68 27.51
CA PRO A 132 -11.21 3.27 27.64
C PRO A 132 -12.20 2.31 26.96
N GLU A 133 -13.50 2.56 27.10
CA GLU A 133 -14.56 1.74 26.53
C GLU A 133 -14.54 1.74 25.01
N HIS A 134 -14.14 2.86 24.41
CA HIS A 134 -14.00 3.00 22.97
C HIS A 134 -12.73 2.30 22.47
N ILE A 135 -11.62 2.45 23.19
CA ILE A 135 -10.33 1.83 22.84
C ILE A 135 -10.42 0.30 22.82
N ILE A 136 -11.19 -0.29 23.75
CA ILE A 136 -11.37 -1.75 23.85
C ILE A 136 -11.93 -2.33 22.55
N GLU A 137 -12.91 -1.66 21.95
CA GLU A 137 -13.67 -2.19 20.82
C GLU A 137 -13.25 -1.62 19.47
N TYR A 138 -12.85 -0.35 19.42
CA TYR A 138 -12.68 0.38 18.17
C TYR A 138 -11.23 0.82 17.93
N ARG A 139 -10.82 0.70 16.67
CA ARG A 139 -9.63 1.33 16.11
C ARG A 139 -10.02 2.50 15.23
N HIS A 140 -9.15 3.48 15.14
CA HIS A 140 -9.31 4.55 14.16
C HIS A 140 -8.31 4.37 13.03
N HIS A 141 -8.66 4.90 11.87
CA HIS A 141 -7.71 5.07 10.78
C HIS A 141 -6.66 6.08 11.23
N GLY A 142 -5.49 5.62 11.66
CA GLY A 142 -4.33 6.51 11.76
C GLY A 142 -4.26 7.34 10.48
N GLY A 143 -3.96 8.63 10.59
CA GLY A 143 -3.60 9.38 9.39
C GLY A 143 -2.47 8.61 8.73
N TYR A 144 -2.76 7.94 7.61
CA TYR A 144 -1.84 7.11 6.84
C TYR A 144 -0.80 6.34 7.65
N ASP A 145 -1.23 5.39 8.49
CA ASP A 145 -0.34 4.32 8.94
C ASP A 145 -1.18 3.08 9.26
N ASN A 146 -1.15 2.14 8.32
CA ASN A 146 -1.76 0.83 8.45
C ASN A 146 -0.67 -0.13 8.95
N SER A 147 -0.80 -0.62 10.18
CA SER A 147 0.19 -1.48 10.83
C SER A 147 -0.44 -2.73 11.46
N GLY A 148 -1.37 -3.42 10.79
CA GLY A 148 -1.77 -4.79 11.16
C GLY A 148 -1.25 -5.81 10.15
N VAL A 149 -0.12 -6.46 10.43
CA VAL A 149 0.49 -7.43 9.50
C VAL A 149 -0.36 -8.70 9.41
N ILE A 150 -0.93 -8.96 8.23
CA ILE A 150 -1.51 -10.26 7.87
C ILE A 150 -1.00 -10.63 6.49
N GLY A 151 -0.48 -11.85 6.37
CA GLY A 151 -0.15 -12.43 5.07
C GLY A 151 -1.42 -12.65 4.25
N CYS A 152 -1.71 -11.74 3.32
CA CYS A 152 -2.72 -11.94 2.30
C CYS A 152 -2.11 -12.76 1.15
N PHE A 153 -2.42 -14.04 1.10
CA PHE A 153 -2.03 -14.91 -0.01
C PHE A 153 -3.04 -14.79 -1.15
N GLY A 154 -2.53 -14.70 -2.39
CA GLY A 154 -3.32 -15.05 -3.57
C GLY A 154 -4.46 -14.11 -3.98
N GLN A 155 -4.45 -12.79 -3.72
CA GLN A 155 -5.52 -11.91 -4.26
C GLN A 155 -5.63 -11.93 -5.81
N ASN A 156 -4.63 -12.46 -6.51
CA ASN A 156 -4.62 -12.63 -7.96
C ASN A 156 -4.96 -14.05 -8.42
N HIS A 157 -5.33 -14.99 -7.54
CA HIS A 157 -5.64 -16.38 -7.94
C HIS A 157 -6.81 -16.48 -8.93
N LYS A 158 -7.67 -15.45 -8.98
CA LYS A 158 -8.77 -15.33 -9.95
C LYS A 158 -8.35 -14.76 -11.31
N ILE A 159 -7.14 -14.22 -11.42
CA ILE A 159 -6.61 -13.68 -12.67
C ILE A 159 -5.82 -14.79 -13.34
N ASP A 160 -6.43 -15.39 -14.36
CA ASP A 160 -5.79 -16.41 -15.18
C ASP A 160 -4.84 -15.75 -16.19
N PHE A 161 -3.63 -15.46 -15.73
CA PHE A 161 -2.60 -14.78 -16.54
C PHE A 161 -2.21 -15.58 -17.78
N VAL A 162 -2.23 -16.91 -17.68
CA VAL A 162 -1.96 -17.81 -18.82
C VAL A 162 -3.05 -17.67 -19.85
N LYS A 163 -4.33 -17.70 -19.43
CA LYS A 163 -5.46 -17.45 -20.34
C LYS A 163 -5.47 -16.05 -20.93
N ASN A 164 -5.00 -15.04 -20.19
CA ASN A 164 -4.84 -13.69 -20.73
C ASN A 164 -3.72 -13.62 -21.77
N GLN A 165 -2.57 -14.26 -21.54
CA GLN A 165 -1.50 -14.40 -22.54
C GLN A 165 -2.00 -15.15 -23.78
N GLU A 166 -2.74 -16.25 -23.60
CA GLU A 166 -3.35 -17.02 -24.69
C GLU A 166 -4.32 -16.16 -25.51
N ARG A 167 -5.20 -15.39 -24.85
CA ARG A 167 -6.11 -14.45 -25.51
C ARG A 167 -5.37 -13.37 -26.30
N ILE A 168 -4.28 -12.82 -25.76
CA ILE A 168 -3.45 -11.82 -26.48
C ILE A 168 -2.81 -12.46 -27.71
N ILE A 169 -2.24 -13.67 -27.58
CA ILE A 169 -1.66 -14.42 -28.71
C ILE A 169 -2.73 -14.69 -29.78
N GLN A 170 -3.93 -15.10 -29.37
CA GLN A 170 -5.06 -15.33 -30.27
C GLN A 170 -5.46 -14.05 -31.01
N THR A 171 -5.63 -12.93 -30.31
CA THR A 171 -5.96 -11.63 -30.90
C THR A 171 -4.90 -11.18 -31.91
N ILE A 172 -3.61 -11.32 -31.59
CA ILE A 172 -2.51 -11.00 -32.50
C ILE A 172 -2.59 -11.89 -33.76
N ASN A 173 -2.81 -13.19 -33.59
CA ASN A 173 -2.93 -14.12 -34.70
C ASN A 173 -4.14 -13.81 -35.60
N THR A 174 -5.27 -13.41 -35.02
CA THR A 174 -6.47 -13.01 -35.77
C THR A 174 -6.23 -11.73 -36.55
N TYR A 175 -5.68 -10.70 -35.91
CA TYR A 175 -5.34 -9.43 -36.56
C TYR A 175 -4.43 -9.63 -37.78
N VAL A 176 -3.41 -10.49 -37.66
CA VAL A 176 -2.49 -10.81 -38.77
C VAL A 176 -3.18 -11.55 -39.92
N LYS A 177 -4.11 -12.47 -39.61
CA LYS A 177 -4.89 -13.17 -40.64
C LYS A 177 -5.79 -12.20 -41.41
N ASP A 178 -6.42 -11.28 -40.69
CA ASP A 178 -7.39 -10.31 -41.23
C ASP A 178 -6.72 -9.22 -42.07
N THR A 179 -5.45 -8.89 -41.82
CA THR A 179 -4.71 -7.86 -42.58
C THR A 179 -4.08 -8.36 -43.90
N HIS A 180 -4.29 -9.62 -44.30
CA HIS A 180 -3.86 -10.22 -45.59
C HIS A 180 -2.40 -9.96 -46.01
N SER A 181 -1.52 -9.60 -45.09
CA SER A 181 -0.13 -9.31 -45.41
C SER A 181 0.67 -10.60 -45.34
N LYS A 182 1.03 -11.16 -46.51
CA LYS A 182 1.75 -12.43 -46.70
C LYS A 182 3.13 -12.51 -46.03
N GLN A 183 3.52 -11.52 -45.21
CA GLN A 183 4.89 -11.35 -44.74
C GLN A 183 5.07 -11.10 -43.24
N LEU A 184 4.01 -11.19 -42.45
CA LEU A 184 4.12 -11.16 -41.00
C LEU A 184 3.60 -12.48 -40.44
N SER A 185 4.37 -13.56 -40.61
CA SER A 185 4.41 -14.54 -39.53
C SER A 185 4.77 -13.72 -38.30
N VAL A 186 3.82 -13.52 -37.38
CA VAL A 186 4.10 -12.92 -36.07
C VAL A 186 5.41 -13.54 -35.62
N SER A 187 6.49 -12.74 -35.58
CA SER A 187 7.83 -13.28 -35.41
C SER A 187 7.77 -14.22 -34.21
N LEU A 188 8.36 -15.41 -34.31
CA LEU A 188 8.51 -16.33 -33.17
C LEU A 188 8.99 -15.57 -31.92
N GLU A 189 9.72 -14.48 -32.14
CA GLU A 189 10.13 -13.47 -31.17
C GLU A 189 8.97 -12.74 -30.47
N VAL A 190 7.98 -12.20 -31.18
CA VAL A 190 6.81 -11.52 -30.58
C VAL A 190 5.97 -12.51 -29.76
N GLN A 191 5.80 -13.74 -30.25
CA GLN A 191 5.12 -14.78 -29.47
C GLN A 191 5.94 -15.19 -28.23
N LYS A 192 7.28 -15.25 -28.35
CA LYS A 192 8.17 -15.46 -27.20
C LYS A 192 8.10 -14.30 -26.22
N TRP A 193 7.95 -13.06 -26.66
CA TRP A 193 7.78 -11.89 -25.81
C TRP A 193 6.47 -11.95 -25.03
N VAL A 194 5.36 -12.26 -25.69
CA VAL A 194 4.06 -12.41 -25.00
C VAL A 194 4.07 -13.57 -24.00
N LYS A 195 4.73 -14.69 -24.33
CA LYS A 195 4.95 -15.82 -23.41
C LYS A 195 5.93 -15.49 -22.27
N GLY A 196 6.86 -14.56 -22.51
CA GLY A 196 7.84 -14.07 -21.56
C GLY A 196 7.34 -12.95 -20.65
N LEU A 197 6.13 -12.42 -20.89
CA LEU A 197 5.48 -11.44 -20.02
C LEU A 197 5.29 -12.06 -18.64
N GLN A 198 6.18 -11.74 -17.70
CA GLN A 198 5.92 -12.00 -16.30
C GLN A 198 4.98 -10.92 -15.76
N PRO A 199 3.88 -11.28 -15.10
CA PRO A 199 3.22 -10.32 -14.24
C PRO A 199 4.14 -10.04 -13.04
N ILE A 200 3.92 -8.87 -12.44
CA ILE A 200 4.44 -8.38 -11.15
C ILE A 200 5.74 -7.56 -11.25
N HIS A 201 5.61 -6.24 -11.17
CA HIS A 201 6.68 -5.41 -10.60
C HIS A 201 6.73 -5.68 -9.09
N ARG A 202 7.83 -6.26 -8.63
CA ARG A 202 8.08 -6.55 -7.22
C ARG A 202 8.84 -5.38 -6.64
N CYS A 203 8.33 -4.80 -5.57
CA CYS A 203 8.97 -3.66 -4.94
C CYS A 203 8.96 -3.85 -3.42
N SER A 204 10.00 -3.38 -2.74
CA SER A 204 10.02 -3.36 -1.28
C SER A 204 8.98 -2.36 -0.76
N LYS A 205 8.59 -2.49 0.51
CA LYS A 205 7.68 -1.53 1.19
C LYS A 205 8.07 -0.08 0.90
N LEU A 206 9.33 0.27 1.09
CA LEU A 206 9.86 1.62 0.88
C LEU A 206 9.62 2.13 -0.56
N ILE A 207 9.83 1.28 -1.56
CA ILE A 207 9.60 1.63 -2.96
C ILE A 207 8.10 1.79 -3.24
N PHE A 208 7.28 0.90 -2.69
CA PHE A 208 5.83 0.97 -2.86
C PHE A 208 5.25 2.27 -2.27
N GLU A 209 5.63 2.60 -1.03
CA GLU A 209 5.25 3.85 -0.38
C GLU A 209 5.69 5.06 -1.19
N SER A 210 6.92 5.02 -1.74
CA SER A 210 7.44 6.10 -2.59
C SER A 210 6.58 6.26 -3.86
N ILE A 211 6.13 5.18 -4.49
CA ILE A 211 5.20 5.25 -5.64
C ILE A 211 3.86 5.89 -5.22
N LEU A 212 3.32 5.51 -4.06
CA LEU A 212 2.05 6.06 -3.56
C LEU A 212 2.14 7.57 -3.28
N VAL A 213 3.28 8.07 -2.79
CA VAL A 213 3.51 9.50 -2.56
C VAL A 213 3.39 10.32 -3.85
N HIS A 214 3.79 9.76 -5.00
CA HIS A 214 3.59 10.41 -6.30
C HIS A 214 2.12 10.46 -6.74
N GLY A 215 1.24 9.66 -6.13
CA GLY A 215 -0.19 9.65 -6.42
C GLY A 215 -0.55 9.00 -7.76
N HIS A 216 0.37 8.30 -8.39
CA HIS A 216 0.14 7.53 -9.61
C HIS A 216 1.07 6.31 -9.70
N VAL A 217 0.68 5.33 -10.51
CA VAL A 217 1.55 4.23 -10.91
C VAL A 217 2.56 4.70 -11.94
N MET A 218 3.74 4.08 -11.99
CA MET A 218 4.83 4.52 -12.87
C MET A 218 5.64 3.35 -13.41
N SER A 219 6.19 3.49 -14.63
CA SER A 219 7.09 2.52 -15.25
C SER A 219 8.50 2.63 -14.67
N ARG A 220 9.36 1.65 -14.94
CA ARG A 220 10.77 1.73 -14.53
C ARG A 220 11.48 2.87 -15.24
N ASP A 221 11.22 3.08 -16.53
CA ASP A 221 11.76 4.21 -17.28
C ASP A 221 11.38 5.55 -16.64
N HIS A 222 10.11 5.69 -16.22
CA HIS A 222 9.67 6.87 -15.48
C HIS A 222 10.43 7.04 -14.16
N MET A 223 10.58 5.96 -13.37
CA MET A 223 11.37 6.00 -12.14
C MET A 223 12.79 6.49 -12.42
N GLU A 224 13.49 5.93 -13.41
CA GLU A 224 14.87 6.33 -13.75
C GLU A 224 15.00 7.83 -14.09
N ASN A 225 13.99 8.40 -14.74
CA ASN A 225 13.97 9.84 -15.02
C ASN A 225 13.87 10.69 -13.75
N LEU A 226 13.26 10.19 -12.67
CA LEU A 226 13.17 10.88 -11.38
C LEU A 226 14.53 11.06 -10.68
N LYS A 227 15.61 10.44 -11.16
CA LYS A 227 16.99 10.79 -10.72
C LYS A 227 17.35 12.25 -11.00
N ARG A 228 16.70 12.86 -11.99
CA ARG A 228 16.93 14.25 -12.40
C ARG A 228 15.95 15.15 -11.67
N SER A 229 16.45 16.13 -10.92
CA SER A 229 15.62 17.06 -10.12
C SER A 229 14.53 17.76 -10.93
N TYR A 230 14.81 18.09 -12.19
CA TYR A 230 13.81 18.67 -13.10
C TYR A 230 12.57 17.78 -13.30
N PHE A 231 12.76 16.47 -13.48
CA PHE A 231 11.64 15.53 -13.66
C PHE A 231 10.83 15.37 -12.36
N ALA A 232 11.49 15.32 -11.21
CA ALA A 232 10.80 15.31 -9.92
C ALA A 232 10.01 16.62 -9.68
N ALA A 233 10.58 17.78 -10.03
CA ALA A 233 9.86 19.05 -9.98
C ALA A 233 8.65 19.10 -10.92
N GLN A 234 8.71 18.43 -12.06
CA GLN A 234 7.55 18.26 -12.94
C GLN A 234 6.49 17.34 -12.30
N ALA A 235 6.89 16.23 -11.69
CA ALA A 235 5.97 15.34 -10.99
C ALA A 235 5.20 16.05 -9.86
N VAL A 236 5.84 16.98 -9.13
CA VAL A 236 5.17 17.83 -8.13
C VAL A 236 4.09 18.71 -8.76
N GLN A 237 4.36 19.32 -9.92
CA GLN A 237 3.40 20.18 -10.61
C GLN A 237 2.18 19.38 -11.10
N GLU A 238 2.40 18.13 -11.52
CA GLU A 238 1.36 17.23 -12.01
C GLU A 238 0.56 16.57 -10.88
N HIS A 239 1.09 16.57 -9.65
CA HIS A 239 0.45 15.96 -8.50
C HIS A 239 -0.94 16.59 -8.22
N LYS A 240 -1.97 15.75 -8.06
CA LYS A 240 -3.38 16.16 -7.92
C LYS A 240 -3.62 17.31 -6.93
N ARG A 241 -2.93 17.28 -5.77
CA ARG A 241 -3.01 18.33 -4.73
C ARG A 241 -2.52 19.70 -5.24
N VAL A 242 -1.41 19.73 -5.97
CA VAL A 242 -0.81 20.96 -6.51
C VAL A 242 -1.57 21.43 -7.75
N ARG A 243 -1.89 20.51 -8.66
CA ARG A 243 -2.71 20.81 -9.85
C ARG A 243 -4.08 21.38 -9.48
N GLY A 244 -4.71 20.86 -8.42
CA GLY A 244 -5.97 21.41 -7.92
C GLY A 244 -5.86 22.85 -7.39
N ILE A 245 -4.67 23.32 -7.01
CA ILE A 245 -4.43 24.73 -6.68
C ILE A 245 -4.31 25.54 -7.97
N PHE A 246 -3.52 25.09 -8.94
CA PHE A 246 -3.38 25.77 -10.24
C PHE A 246 -4.73 25.90 -10.96
N ASP A 247 -5.54 24.84 -10.96
CA ASP A 247 -6.86 24.82 -11.57
C ASP A 247 -7.88 25.73 -10.84
N ARG A 248 -7.66 26.01 -9.55
CA ARG A 248 -8.54 26.89 -8.75
C ARG A 248 -8.31 28.36 -9.08
N TYR A 249 -7.04 28.74 -9.20
CA TYR A 249 -6.67 30.14 -9.43
C TYR A 249 -6.60 30.49 -10.91
N LYS A 250 -6.11 29.59 -11.77
CA LYS A 250 -5.95 29.77 -13.23
C LYS A 250 -5.24 31.09 -13.60
N MET A 251 -4.20 31.44 -12.85
CA MET A 251 -3.42 32.66 -13.05
C MET A 251 -1.96 32.30 -13.37
N ALA A 252 -1.47 32.75 -14.52
CA ALA A 252 -0.09 32.52 -14.95
C ALA A 252 0.96 32.94 -13.90
N PRO A 253 0.84 34.09 -13.20
CA PRO A 253 1.80 34.46 -12.16
C PRO A 253 1.88 33.46 -11.00
N ILE A 254 0.79 32.80 -10.64
CA ILE A 254 0.81 31.79 -9.56
C ILE A 254 1.54 30.54 -10.05
N GLU A 255 1.22 30.09 -11.26
CA GLU A 255 1.84 28.90 -11.84
C GLU A 255 3.34 29.09 -12.07
N ASP A 256 3.76 30.24 -12.62
CA ASP A 256 5.17 30.53 -12.91
C ASP A 256 6.00 30.66 -11.62
N ASN A 257 5.49 31.38 -10.61
CA ASN A 257 6.19 31.48 -9.32
C ASN A 257 6.21 30.15 -8.57
N ALA A 258 5.14 29.36 -8.65
CA ALA A 258 5.09 28.03 -8.05
C ALA A 258 6.06 27.06 -8.74
N LYS A 259 6.18 27.11 -10.07
CA LYS A 259 7.15 26.31 -10.84
C LYS A 259 8.58 26.57 -10.38
N GLU A 260 8.97 27.83 -10.26
CA GLU A 260 10.31 28.20 -9.78
C GLU A 260 10.53 27.83 -8.32
N TYR A 261 9.53 28.04 -7.47
CA TYR A 261 9.56 27.64 -6.06
C TYR A 261 9.75 26.13 -5.89
N ILE A 262 8.96 25.33 -6.60
CA ILE A 262 9.04 23.86 -6.60
C ILE A 262 10.42 23.39 -7.09
N LYS A 263 10.91 23.94 -8.21
CA LYS A 263 12.24 23.58 -8.75
C LYS A 263 13.35 23.84 -7.72
N ALA A 264 13.31 24.97 -7.03
CA ALA A 264 14.32 25.31 -6.03
C ALA A 264 14.27 24.37 -4.81
N ILE A 265 13.07 24.05 -4.30
CA ILE A 265 12.92 23.08 -3.19
C ILE A 265 13.45 21.70 -3.58
N VAL A 266 13.01 21.17 -4.73
CA VAL A 266 13.42 19.84 -5.18
C VAL A 266 14.93 19.80 -5.41
N SER A 267 15.52 20.86 -5.99
CA SER A 267 16.98 20.94 -6.20
C SER A 267 17.74 20.98 -4.88
N LEU A 268 17.24 21.72 -3.88
CA LEU A 268 17.82 21.77 -2.55
C LEU A 268 17.77 20.39 -1.86
N GLU A 269 16.64 19.70 -1.92
CA GLU A 269 16.48 18.35 -1.34
C GLU A 269 17.38 17.32 -2.03
N TYR A 270 17.52 17.39 -3.36
CA TYR A 270 18.44 16.53 -4.10
C TYR A 270 19.89 16.84 -3.72
N GLY A 271 20.26 18.11 -3.60
CA GLY A 271 21.59 18.54 -3.15
C GLY A 271 21.97 17.92 -1.81
N LYS A 272 21.06 17.92 -0.83
CA LYS A 272 21.28 17.31 0.49
C LYS A 272 21.58 15.81 0.42
N LYS A 273 20.97 15.08 -0.54
CA LYS A 273 21.04 13.62 -0.61
C LYS A 273 22.17 13.11 -1.53
N TYR A 274 22.47 13.82 -2.62
CA TYR A 274 23.51 13.45 -3.59
C TYR A 274 24.91 14.01 -3.27
N ALA A 275 25.02 15.11 -2.53
CA ALA A 275 26.33 15.66 -2.11
C ALA A 275 27.10 14.74 -1.13
N ALA A 276 26.44 13.72 -0.57
CA ALA A 276 27.07 12.73 0.31
C ALA A 276 27.85 11.63 -0.46
N GLY A 277 27.85 11.60 -1.79
CA GLY A 277 28.45 10.51 -2.56
C GLY A 277 29.03 10.81 -3.94
N ASP A 278 28.86 12.02 -4.51
CA ASP A 278 29.42 12.33 -5.84
C ASP A 278 29.86 13.81 -5.94
N THR A 279 31.17 14.03 -6.05
CA THR A 279 31.83 15.35 -6.10
C THR A 279 31.71 16.02 -7.49
N THR A 280 30.49 16.16 -8.02
CA THR A 280 30.27 16.90 -9.29
C THR A 280 29.03 17.80 -9.32
N ALA A 281 28.49 18.22 -8.17
CA ALA A 281 27.45 19.25 -8.13
C ALA A 281 27.83 20.41 -7.20
N SER A 282 28.95 21.09 -7.48
CA SER A 282 29.29 22.38 -6.88
C SER A 282 28.49 23.48 -7.58
N GLY A 283 27.24 23.69 -7.15
CA GLY A 283 26.41 24.79 -7.62
C GLY A 283 25.14 24.98 -6.78
N GLY A 284 25.19 25.89 -5.80
CA GLY A 284 24.04 26.73 -5.43
C GLY A 284 23.08 26.26 -4.33
N SER A 285 23.53 25.91 -3.11
CA SER A 285 22.58 25.86 -1.98
C SER A 285 22.01 27.24 -1.65
N ASP A 286 22.89 28.26 -1.62
CA ASP A 286 22.54 29.62 -1.21
C ASP A 286 21.63 30.31 -2.24
N ASP A 287 21.83 30.04 -3.53
CA ASP A 287 20.99 30.55 -4.62
C ASP A 287 19.57 29.93 -4.57
N ASN A 288 19.47 28.63 -4.28
CA ASN A 288 18.17 27.97 -4.12
C ASN A 288 17.41 28.50 -2.89
N ASP A 289 18.07 28.68 -1.74
CA ASP A 289 17.45 29.23 -0.54
C ASP A 289 16.91 30.66 -0.76
N ASP A 290 17.64 31.50 -1.50
CA ASP A 290 17.21 32.84 -1.85
C ASP A 290 16.02 32.84 -2.82
N VAL A 291 16.01 31.93 -3.81
CA VAL A 291 14.86 31.73 -4.71
C VAL A 291 13.64 31.25 -3.93
N ILE A 292 13.81 30.28 -3.03
CA ILE A 292 12.74 29.76 -2.15
C ILE A 292 12.12 30.92 -1.35
N ARG A 293 12.93 31.69 -0.62
CA ARG A 293 12.44 32.82 0.19
C ARG A 293 11.75 33.91 -0.64
N ARG A 294 12.26 34.19 -1.85
CA ARG A 294 11.68 35.20 -2.73
C ARG A 294 10.33 34.76 -3.28
N LYS A 295 10.24 33.52 -3.76
CA LYS A 295 9.01 32.98 -4.36
C LYS A 295 7.95 32.64 -3.31
N GLU A 296 8.35 32.18 -2.12
CA GLU A 296 7.46 31.98 -0.97
C GLU A 296 6.76 33.28 -0.59
N ARG A 297 7.49 34.41 -0.49
CA ARG A 297 6.90 35.73 -0.21
C ARG A 297 5.87 36.16 -1.26
N ILE A 298 6.16 35.93 -2.55
CA ILE A 298 5.23 36.27 -3.63
C ILE A 298 4.00 35.36 -3.59
N LEU A 299 4.17 34.05 -3.43
CA LEU A 299 3.04 33.12 -3.39
C LEU A 299 2.17 33.35 -2.15
N HIS A 300 2.75 33.72 -1.01
CA HIS A 300 2.00 34.04 0.21
C HIS A 300 1.04 35.23 0.04
N THR A 301 1.27 36.14 -0.91
CA THR A 301 0.31 37.21 -1.21
C THR A 301 -0.76 36.81 -2.23
N LEU A 302 -0.57 35.70 -2.94
CA LEU A 302 -1.43 35.28 -4.06
C LEU A 302 -2.32 34.08 -3.74
N ILE A 303 -1.89 33.18 -2.85
CA ILE A 303 -2.62 31.96 -2.47
C ILE A 303 -2.75 31.82 -0.96
N LYS A 304 -3.62 30.92 -0.49
CA LYS A 304 -3.82 30.72 0.95
C LYS A 304 -2.56 30.10 1.59
N PRO A 305 -2.24 30.42 2.85
CA PRO A 305 -1.10 29.83 3.57
C PRO A 305 -1.12 28.29 3.58
N ASP A 306 -2.30 27.68 3.78
CA ASP A 306 -2.46 26.22 3.76
C ASP A 306 -2.14 25.61 2.39
N GLU A 307 -2.47 26.30 1.30
CA GLU A 307 -2.21 25.85 -0.07
C GLU A 307 -0.73 25.98 -0.42
N LEU A 308 -0.06 27.05 0.02
CA LEU A 308 1.38 27.20 -0.10
C LEU A 308 2.11 26.09 0.67
N ASN A 309 1.63 25.76 1.87
CA ASN A 309 2.18 24.64 2.64
C ASN A 309 1.97 23.30 1.93
N ILE A 310 0.84 23.09 1.27
CA ILE A 310 0.60 21.89 0.43
C ILE A 310 1.64 21.80 -0.69
N ILE A 311 1.93 22.90 -1.40
CA ILE A 311 2.94 22.91 -2.47
C ILE A 311 4.32 22.57 -1.91
N LYS A 312 4.70 23.20 -0.80
CA LYS A 312 5.99 22.98 -0.12
C LYS A 312 6.16 21.54 0.34
N GLN A 313 5.19 21.00 1.07
CA GLN A 313 5.24 19.64 1.59
C GLN A 313 5.25 18.62 0.44
N CYS A 314 4.42 18.83 -0.59
CA CYS A 314 4.41 17.94 -1.75
C CYS A 314 5.75 17.93 -2.49
N ALA A 315 6.45 19.07 -2.58
CA ALA A 315 7.77 19.15 -3.17
C ALA A 315 8.83 18.36 -2.38
N ILE A 316 8.79 18.46 -1.04
CA ILE A 316 9.70 17.72 -0.16
C ILE A 316 9.41 16.22 -0.22
N ASP A 317 8.15 15.82 -0.05
CA ASP A 317 7.73 14.41 -0.05
C ASP A 317 8.09 13.71 -1.36
N ILE A 318 7.79 14.34 -2.52
CA ILE A 318 8.09 13.78 -3.83
C ILE A 318 9.59 13.72 -4.08
N ALA A 319 10.37 14.71 -3.60
CA ALA A 319 11.82 14.67 -3.74
C ALA A 319 12.42 13.50 -2.93
N GLU A 320 11.96 13.29 -1.70
CA GLU A 320 12.38 12.16 -0.87
C GLU A 320 11.94 10.81 -1.45
N ALA A 321 10.68 10.70 -1.88
CA ALA A 321 10.16 9.50 -2.52
C ALA A 321 10.96 9.16 -3.80
N SER A 322 11.21 10.16 -4.65
CA SER A 322 12.00 10.00 -5.87
C SER A 322 13.41 9.49 -5.56
N TRP A 323 14.06 10.00 -4.52
CA TRP A 323 15.35 9.47 -4.06
C TRP A 323 15.27 8.02 -3.57
N ASN A 324 14.25 7.70 -2.77
CA ASN A 324 14.06 6.35 -2.23
C ASN A 324 13.83 5.29 -3.32
N LEU A 325 13.18 5.66 -4.43
CA LEU A 325 13.03 4.80 -5.62
C LEU A 325 14.35 4.28 -6.19
N HIS A 326 15.47 4.94 -5.88
CA HIS A 326 16.80 4.60 -6.39
C HIS A 326 17.72 3.93 -5.36
N LYS A 327 17.41 4.05 -4.07
CA LYS A 327 18.25 3.57 -2.98
C LYS A 327 18.17 2.05 -2.76
N ALA A 328 17.08 1.39 -3.18
CA ALA A 328 16.91 -0.06 -3.02
C ALA A 328 16.97 -0.79 -4.39
N PRO A 329 17.96 -1.68 -4.61
CA PRO A 329 18.08 -2.44 -5.86
C PRO A 329 17.18 -3.70 -5.92
N THR A 330 16.29 -3.91 -4.95
CA THR A 330 15.53 -5.16 -4.84
C THR A 330 14.35 -5.20 -5.81
N GLY A 331 14.33 -6.20 -6.70
CA GLY A 331 13.19 -6.53 -7.58
C GLY A 331 13.07 -5.68 -8.84
N ILE A 332 14.01 -4.76 -9.04
CA ILE A 332 13.95 -3.78 -10.12
C ILE A 332 15.34 -3.68 -10.75
N LYS A 333 15.40 -3.67 -12.10
CA LYS A 333 16.60 -3.78 -12.97
C LYS A 333 16.94 -5.20 -13.46
N TYR A 334 15.94 -6.02 -13.80
CA TYR A 334 16.23 -7.21 -14.59
C TYR A 334 16.62 -6.74 -16.01
N GLU A 335 17.87 -6.93 -16.43
CA GLU A 335 18.38 -6.36 -17.69
C GLU A 335 17.61 -6.82 -18.93
N THR A 336 17.00 -8.01 -18.87
CA THR A 336 16.10 -8.50 -19.92
C THR A 336 14.91 -7.57 -20.13
N ASP A 337 14.46 -6.82 -19.12
CA ASP A 337 13.33 -5.91 -19.28
C ASP A 337 13.66 -4.73 -20.21
N LYS A 338 14.89 -4.22 -20.15
CA LYS A 338 15.36 -3.17 -21.07
C LYS A 338 15.50 -3.70 -22.49
N ALA A 339 16.02 -4.92 -22.62
CA ALA A 339 16.17 -5.56 -23.94
C ALA A 339 14.81 -5.79 -24.62
N LEU A 340 13.77 -6.03 -23.84
CA LEU A 340 12.40 -6.25 -24.31
C LEU A 340 11.56 -4.96 -24.38
N GLY A 341 12.08 -3.82 -23.91
CA GLY A 341 11.35 -2.55 -23.79
C GLY A 341 10.19 -2.60 -22.78
N THR A 342 10.10 -3.67 -21.98
CA THR A 342 9.07 -3.86 -20.98
C THR A 342 9.19 -2.79 -19.91
N ASP A 343 10.40 -2.40 -19.52
CA ASP A 343 10.72 -1.33 -18.55
C ASP A 343 10.04 0.03 -18.79
N LYS A 344 9.57 0.31 -20.02
CA LYS A 344 8.82 1.51 -20.40
C LYS A 344 7.34 1.45 -20.06
N HIS A 345 6.80 0.26 -19.79
CA HIS A 345 5.40 0.04 -19.44
C HIS A 345 5.17 0.09 -17.93
N VAL A 346 3.97 0.51 -17.53
CA VAL A 346 3.53 0.39 -16.13
C VAL A 346 3.18 -1.06 -15.87
N PHE A 347 4.03 -1.80 -15.15
CA PHE A 347 3.67 -3.13 -14.67
C PHE A 347 2.78 -3.04 -13.45
N SER A 348 1.83 -3.97 -13.37
CA SER A 348 1.03 -4.17 -12.18
C SER A 348 1.94 -4.45 -10.99
N ILE A 349 1.82 -3.62 -9.95
CA ILE A 349 2.40 -3.88 -8.64
C ILE A 349 1.49 -4.90 -7.96
N LEU A 350 2.00 -6.10 -7.69
CA LEU A 350 1.19 -7.16 -7.09
C LEU A 350 1.95 -7.84 -5.95
N GLY A 351 1.60 -7.41 -4.74
CA GLY A 351 1.60 -8.24 -3.53
C GLY A 351 2.94 -8.70 -2.97
N PRO A 352 2.94 -9.18 -1.71
CA PRO A 352 4.15 -9.52 -0.96
C PRO A 352 4.94 -10.68 -1.59
N HIS A 353 6.27 -10.61 -1.46
CA HIS A 353 7.20 -11.66 -1.87
C HIS A 353 7.98 -12.17 -0.64
N LEU A 354 8.03 -13.49 -0.44
CA LEU A 354 8.61 -14.17 0.74
C LEU A 354 10.15 -14.14 0.82
N GLY A 355 10.82 -13.41 -0.08
CA GLY A 355 12.27 -13.26 -0.05
C GLY A 355 12.67 -12.31 1.06
N HIS A 356 13.57 -12.71 1.95
CA HIS A 356 13.93 -11.96 3.16
C HIS A 356 14.41 -10.50 2.94
N TYR A 357 14.77 -10.13 1.71
CA TYR A 357 15.16 -8.78 1.31
C TYR A 357 14.01 -7.86 0.86
N TYR A 358 12.78 -8.37 0.74
CA TYR A 358 11.63 -7.63 0.16
C TYR A 358 10.66 -7.07 1.22
N GLY A 359 10.72 -7.60 2.45
CA GLY A 359 9.87 -7.16 3.55
C GLY A 359 8.39 -7.55 3.38
N ASP A 360 7.67 -7.58 4.49
CA ASP A 360 6.23 -7.78 4.50
C ASP A 360 5.52 -6.45 4.16
N ILE A 361 4.53 -6.47 3.26
CA ILE A 361 3.71 -5.28 2.97
C ILE A 361 2.42 -5.32 3.79
N ILE A 362 2.11 -4.16 4.36
CA ILE A 362 0.96 -3.88 5.19
C ILE A 362 0.04 -2.98 4.36
N LEU A 363 -1.24 -3.37 4.21
CA LEU A 363 -2.26 -2.55 3.57
C LEU A 363 -3.14 -1.85 4.59
#